data_AF-A0A2G9S2U5-F1
#
_entry.id   AF-A0A2G9S2U5-F1
#
_cell.length_a   1.000
_cell.length_b   1.000
_cell.length_c   1.000
_cell.angle_alpha   90.00
_cell.angle_beta   90.00
_cell.angle_gamma   90.00
#
_symmetry.space_group_name_H-M   'P 1'
#
loop_
_entity.id
_entity.type
_entity.pdbx_description
1 polymer ?
#
loop_
_entity_poly.entity_id
_entity_poly.type
_entity_poly.pdbx_seq_one_letter_code
_entity_poly.pdbx_strand_id
1 'polypeptide(L)'
;DMLSVLCQDGPFTRGIFRRSANAKSCKEMKERLNAGFHVDFACESIFVTASVLKDFLRNIPGSVFSSKLYDKWVSVMDHGSLAERIKAVKKLLEKLPQINVTLLYYLFGVLHCIEQRSDTNQMTAFNLAVCIAPSLLWLPNLSSPEAEGEFTRKVTFSKKKQNTVCDN
;
A
#
# COMPACT_ATOMS: atom_id res chain seq x y z
N ASP A 1 5.57 1.71 17.42
CA ASP A 1 4.96 0.57 16.70
C ASP A 1 5.48 0.54 15.24
N MET A 2 4.99 -0.39 14.40
CA MET A 2 5.45 -0.54 13.01
C MET A 2 5.36 0.75 12.19
N LEU A 3 4.24 1.48 12.27
CA LEU A 3 4.00 2.66 11.44
C LEU A 3 4.93 3.81 11.86
N SER A 4 5.15 3.99 13.16
CA SER A 4 6.08 5.00 13.67
C SER A 4 7.51 4.78 13.17
N VAL A 5 8.03 3.55 13.25
CA VAL A 5 9.39 3.23 12.79
C VAL A 5 9.52 3.39 11.27
N LEU A 6 8.49 2.99 10.51
CA LEU A 6 8.46 3.21 9.06
C LEU A 6 8.41 4.69 8.67
N CYS A 7 7.73 5.52 9.46
CA CYS A 7 7.71 6.98 9.26
C CYS A 7 9.09 7.60 9.51
N GLN A 8 9.80 7.11 10.52
CA GLN A 8 11.10 7.65 10.95
C GLN A 8 12.24 7.22 10.02
N ASP A 9 12.34 5.92 9.73
CA ASP A 9 13.51 5.35 9.05
C ASP A 9 13.26 5.07 7.55
N GLY A 10 12.00 4.88 7.16
CA GLY A 10 11.59 4.65 5.78
C GLY A 10 12.07 5.75 4.81
N PRO A 11 11.93 7.05 5.12
CA PRO A 11 12.37 8.13 4.23
C PRO A 11 13.87 8.09 3.88
N PHE A 12 14.70 7.47 4.71
CA PHE A 12 16.15 7.34 4.51
C PHE A 12 16.55 5.98 3.94
N THR A 13 15.60 5.06 3.76
CA THR A 13 15.86 3.68 3.36
C THR A 13 15.60 3.47 1.87
N ARG A 14 16.67 3.31 1.08
CA ARG A 14 16.55 3.09 -0.37
C ARG A 14 15.77 1.82 -0.70
N GLY A 15 14.68 1.99 -1.45
CA GLY A 15 13.83 0.91 -1.92
C GLY A 15 12.93 0.29 -0.86
N ILE A 16 12.59 1.03 0.21
CA ILE A 16 11.62 0.59 1.23
C ILE A 16 10.29 0.18 0.56
N PHE A 17 9.62 -0.87 1.08
CA PHE A 17 8.48 -1.58 0.47
C PHE A 17 8.72 -2.31 -0.85
N ARG A 18 9.71 -1.91 -1.67
CA ARG A 18 10.06 -2.57 -2.93
C ARG A 18 10.99 -3.76 -2.73
N ARG A 19 12.04 -3.60 -1.93
CA ARG A 19 13.04 -4.64 -1.68
C ARG A 19 12.49 -5.72 -0.76
N SER A 20 12.75 -6.98 -1.11
CA SER A 20 12.39 -8.13 -0.28
C SER A 20 13.23 -8.17 0.99
N ALA A 21 12.60 -8.54 2.10
CA ALA A 21 13.26 -8.82 3.35
C ALA A 21 13.61 -10.31 3.49
N ASN A 22 14.38 -10.64 4.53
CA ASN A 22 14.65 -12.03 4.88
C ASN A 22 13.32 -12.73 5.28
N ALA A 23 12.94 -13.78 4.54
CA ALA A 23 11.67 -14.48 4.74
C ALA A 23 11.57 -15.16 6.12
N LYS A 24 12.68 -15.68 6.65
CA LYS A 24 12.74 -16.28 7.99
C LYS A 24 12.48 -15.22 9.06
N SER A 25 13.16 -14.07 9.00
CA SER A 25 12.93 -12.97 9.94
C SER A 25 11.49 -12.42 9.86
N CYS A 26 10.90 -12.35 8.66
CA CYS A 26 9.49 -11.95 8.52
C CYS A 26 8.54 -12.94 9.21
N LYS A 27 8.80 -14.24 9.05
CA LYS A 27 8.01 -15.29 9.68
C LYS A 27 8.13 -15.23 11.21
N GLU A 28 9.34 -15.15 11.74
CA GLU A 28 9.61 -15.07 13.18
C GLU A 28 8.96 -13.83 13.82
N MET A 29 9.10 -12.67 13.19
CA MET A 29 8.48 -11.44 13.67
C MET A 29 6.94 -11.53 13.65
N LYS A 30 6.35 -12.08 12.58
CA LYS A 30 4.90 -12.31 12.49
C LYS A 30 4.40 -13.26 13.56
N GLU A 31 5.09 -14.38 13.79
CA GLU A 31 4.74 -15.35 14.83
C GLU A 31 4.77 -14.72 16.23
N ARG A 32 5.79 -13.90 16.51
CA ARG A 32 5.88 -13.15 17.78
C ARG A 32 4.70 -12.20 17.97
N LEU A 33 4.35 -11.44 16.94
CA LEU A 33 3.20 -10.51 16.98
C LEU A 33 1.88 -11.26 17.19
N ASN A 34 1.67 -12.37 16.48
CA ASN A 34 0.45 -13.18 16.60
C ASN A 34 0.32 -13.84 17.98
N ALA A 35 1.44 -14.20 18.61
CA ALA A 35 1.46 -14.70 19.98
C ALA A 35 1.30 -13.59 21.04
N GLY A 36 1.18 -12.33 20.63
CA GLY A 36 1.02 -11.18 21.53
C GLY A 36 2.32 -10.75 22.22
N PHE A 37 3.49 -11.22 21.75
CA PHE A 37 4.77 -10.81 22.31
C PHE A 37 5.10 -9.37 21.92
N HIS A 38 5.77 -8.67 22.83
CA HIS A 38 6.36 -7.38 22.54
C HIS A 38 7.49 -7.52 21.50
N VAL A 39 7.43 -6.68 20.45
CA VAL A 39 8.47 -6.58 19.43
C VAL A 39 9.05 -5.17 19.51
N ASP A 40 10.35 -5.09 19.76
CA ASP A 40 11.08 -3.83 19.64
C ASP A 40 11.42 -3.57 18.17
N PHE A 41 10.56 -2.80 17.50
CA PHE A 41 10.70 -2.49 16.09
C PHE A 41 11.97 -1.70 15.75
N ALA A 42 12.61 -1.04 16.72
CA ALA A 42 13.86 -0.31 16.49
C ALA A 42 15.07 -1.24 16.31
N CYS A 43 14.98 -2.47 16.85
CA CYS A 43 16.00 -3.51 16.67
C CYS A 43 15.72 -4.41 15.46
N GLU A 44 14.54 -4.31 14.86
CA GLU A 44 14.16 -5.11 13.69
C GLU A 44 14.58 -4.40 12.39
N SER A 45 14.90 -5.19 11.37
CA SER A 45 15.18 -4.62 10.06
C SER A 45 13.96 -3.88 9.51
N ILE A 46 14.15 -2.65 9.05
CA ILE A 46 13.10 -1.84 8.43
C ILE A 46 12.43 -2.54 7.23
N PHE A 47 13.17 -3.39 6.50
CA PHE A 47 12.62 -4.20 5.41
C PHE A 47 11.69 -5.30 5.93
N VAL A 48 12.05 -5.92 7.05
CA VAL A 48 11.22 -6.94 7.72
C VAL A 48 9.93 -6.29 8.24
N THR A 49 10.04 -5.16 8.93
CA THR A 49 8.88 -4.36 9.38
C THR A 49 7.95 -3.99 8.22
N ALA A 50 8.49 -3.49 7.10
CA ALA A 50 7.70 -3.18 5.91
C ALA A 50 7.02 -4.41 5.29
N SER A 51 7.72 -5.55 5.28
CA SER A 51 7.21 -6.81 4.72
C SER A 51 6.09 -7.39 5.58
N VAL A 52 6.26 -7.37 6.90
CA VAL A 52 5.25 -7.82 7.86
C VAL A 52 4.03 -6.89 7.85
N LEU A 53 4.21 -5.57 7.72
CA LEU A 53 3.07 -4.66 7.53
C LEU A 53 2.27 -4.96 6.25
N LYS A 54 2.94 -5.18 5.12
CA LYS A 54 2.26 -5.58 3.87
C LYS A 54 1.52 -6.90 4.03
N ASP A 55 2.13 -7.87 4.70
CA ASP A 55 1.48 -9.15 4.97
C ASP A 55 0.25 -8.98 5.88
N PHE A 56 0.35 -8.20 6.95
CA PHE A 56 -0.80 -7.87 7.81
C PHE A 56 -1.96 -7.29 6.99
N LEU A 57 -1.69 -6.27 6.16
CA LEU A 57 -2.70 -5.62 5.32
C LEU A 57 -3.36 -6.61 4.35
N ARG A 58 -2.56 -7.48 3.71
CA ARG A 58 -3.04 -8.52 2.78
C ARG A 58 -3.88 -9.61 3.45
N ASN A 59 -3.68 -9.87 4.75
CA ASN A 59 -4.45 -10.88 5.48
C ASN A 59 -5.75 -10.35 6.08
N ILE A 60 -6.08 -9.06 5.92
CA ILE A 60 -7.38 -8.50 6.34
C ILE A 60 -8.50 -9.16 5.52
N PRO A 61 -9.48 -9.83 6.15
CA PRO A 61 -10.59 -10.46 5.42
C PRO A 61 -11.34 -9.44 4.55
N GLY A 62 -11.43 -9.73 3.25
CA GLY A 62 -12.09 -8.83 2.30
C GLY A 62 -11.31 -7.55 1.97
N SER A 63 -10.03 -7.41 2.34
CA SER A 63 -9.17 -6.24 2.11
C SER A 63 -9.52 -4.97 2.88
N VAL A 64 -8.51 -4.15 3.16
CA VAL A 64 -8.70 -2.88 3.90
C VAL A 64 -9.58 -1.88 3.13
N PHE A 65 -9.54 -1.91 1.80
CA PHE A 65 -10.43 -1.12 0.95
C PHE A 65 -11.81 -1.76 0.68
N SER A 66 -12.11 -2.91 1.29
CA SER A 66 -13.31 -3.71 1.05
C SER A 66 -13.47 -4.14 -0.41
N SER A 67 -13.25 -5.42 -0.67
CA SER A 67 -13.35 -6.05 -1.98
C SER A 67 -14.75 -5.97 -2.59
N LYS A 68 -15.79 -5.78 -1.77
CA LYS A 68 -17.16 -5.47 -2.22
C LYS A 68 -17.25 -4.14 -2.99
N LEU A 69 -16.28 -3.25 -2.82
CA LEU A 69 -16.19 -1.95 -3.50
C LEU A 69 -15.15 -1.96 -4.62
N TYR A 70 -14.57 -3.11 -4.98
CA TYR A 70 -13.47 -3.24 -5.94
C TYR A 70 -13.74 -2.50 -7.26
N ASP A 71 -14.87 -2.80 -7.91
CA ASP A 71 -15.20 -2.18 -9.19
C ASP A 71 -15.33 -0.65 -9.09
N LYS A 72 -15.85 -0.16 -7.96
CA LYS A 72 -15.98 1.27 -7.69
C LYS A 72 -14.64 1.94 -7.47
N TRP A 73 -13.69 1.25 -6.83
CA TRP A 73 -12.32 1.75 -6.66
C TRP A 73 -11.58 1.82 -8.00
N VAL A 74 -11.71 0.78 -8.84
CA VAL A 74 -11.07 0.74 -10.15
C VAL A 74 -11.66 1.79 -11.09
N SER A 75 -12.98 2.04 -11.01
CA SER A 75 -13.63 3.06 -11.84
C SER A 75 -13.31 4.50 -11.43
N VAL A 76 -12.69 4.74 -10.26
CA VAL A 76 -12.31 6.11 -9.83
C VAL A 76 -11.45 6.81 -10.90
N MET A 77 -10.56 6.05 -11.55
CA MET A 77 -9.66 6.60 -12.56
C MET A 77 -10.36 7.01 -13.86
N ASP A 78 -11.58 6.54 -14.08
CA ASP A 78 -12.39 6.87 -15.26
C ASP A 78 -13.17 8.18 -15.09
N HIS A 79 -13.24 8.74 -13.87
CA HIS A 79 -13.80 10.07 -13.65
C HIS A 79 -12.91 11.15 -14.28
N GLY A 80 -13.55 12.27 -14.63
CA GLY A 80 -12.94 13.40 -15.34
C GLY A 80 -11.82 14.10 -14.55
N SER A 81 -12.15 15.24 -13.95
CA SER A 81 -11.19 16.11 -13.26
C SER A 81 -10.63 15.50 -11.98
N LEU A 82 -9.47 16.00 -11.51
CA LEU A 82 -8.89 15.61 -10.23
C LEU A 82 -9.85 15.85 -9.05
N ALA A 83 -10.59 16.96 -9.07
CA ALA A 83 -11.58 17.30 -8.04
C ALA A 83 -12.70 16.25 -7.97
N GLU A 84 -13.18 15.77 -9.11
CA GLU A 84 -14.19 14.70 -9.18
C GLU A 84 -13.65 13.37 -8.67
N ARG A 85 -12.40 13.03 -9.00
CA ARG A 85 -11.73 11.82 -8.48
C ARG A 85 -11.57 11.87 -6.97
N ILE A 86 -11.13 13.00 -6.42
CA ILE A 86 -11.02 13.21 -4.96
C ILE A 86 -12.40 13.06 -4.31
N LYS A 87 -13.45 13.63 -4.90
CA LYS A 87 -14.82 13.50 -4.40
C LYS A 87 -15.30 12.04 -4.43
N ALA A 88 -14.97 11.29 -5.49
CA ALA A 88 -15.30 9.88 -5.60
C ALA A 88 -14.58 9.04 -4.52
N VAL A 89 -13.27 9.26 -4.31
CA VAL A 89 -12.49 8.61 -3.25
C VAL A 89 -13.09 8.88 -1.87
N LYS A 90 -13.41 10.15 -1.55
CA LYS A 90 -14.03 10.51 -0.26
C LYS A 90 -15.34 9.75 -0.02
N LYS A 91 -16.22 9.68 -1.02
CA LYS A 91 -17.48 8.92 -0.94
C LYS A 91 -17.29 7.42 -0.76
N LEU A 92 -16.15 6.86 -1.21
CA LEU A 92 -15.84 5.45 -1.00
C LEU A 92 -15.26 5.20 0.39
N LEU A 93 -14.41 6.10 0.89
CA LEU A 93 -13.91 6.06 2.27
C LEU A 93 -15.05 6.13 3.29
N GLU A 94 -16.08 6.94 3.05
CA GLU A 94 -17.30 7.02 3.88
C GLU A 94 -18.08 5.69 3.98
N LYS A 95 -17.85 4.74 3.07
CA LYS A 95 -18.51 3.42 3.05
C LYS A 95 -17.68 2.35 3.75
N LEU A 96 -16.46 2.65 4.16
CA LEU A 96 -15.60 1.71 4.87
C LEU A 96 -15.90 1.74 6.37
N PRO A 97 -15.65 0.63 7.09
CA PRO A 97 -15.62 0.66 8.54
C PRO A 97 -14.64 1.71 9.05
N GLN A 98 -15.00 2.42 10.13
CA GLN A 98 -14.19 3.50 10.71
C GLN A 98 -12.76 3.05 11.06
N ILE A 99 -12.60 1.80 11.49
CA ILE A 99 -11.29 1.22 11.81
C ILE A 99 -10.39 1.10 10.57
N ASN A 100 -10.95 0.76 9.41
CA ASN A 100 -10.22 0.70 8.15
C ASN A 100 -9.79 2.10 7.71
N VAL A 101 -10.69 3.09 7.80
CA VAL A 101 -10.38 4.49 7.46
C VAL A 101 -9.25 5.03 8.36
N THR A 102 -9.30 4.71 9.65
CA THR A 102 -8.27 5.11 10.61
C THR A 102 -6.92 4.48 10.26
N LEU A 103 -6.87 3.18 9.96
CA LEU A 103 -5.65 2.49 9.53
C LEU A 103 -5.10 3.10 8.23
N LEU A 104 -5.96 3.38 7.25
CA LEU A 104 -5.57 4.00 5.99
C LEU A 104 -5.01 5.41 6.22
N TYR A 105 -5.61 6.22 7.10
CA TYR A 105 -5.12 7.56 7.42
C TYR A 105 -3.65 7.52 7.89
N TYR A 106 -3.34 6.66 8.87
CA TYR A 106 -1.96 6.51 9.34
C TYR A 106 -1.03 5.91 8.27
N LEU A 107 -1.49 4.89 7.54
CA LEU A 107 -0.71 4.29 6.47
C LEU A 107 -0.33 5.32 5.40
N PHE A 108 -1.30 6.06 4.86
CA PHE A 108 -1.05 7.08 3.84
C PHE A 108 -0.17 8.22 4.37
N GLY A 109 -0.27 8.56 5.66
CA GLY A 109 0.68 9.46 6.32
C GLY A 109 2.12 8.97 6.23
N VAL A 110 2.38 7.70 6.59
CA VAL A 110 3.71 7.08 6.48
C VAL A 110 4.20 7.05 5.03
N LEU A 111 3.33 6.67 4.08
CA LEU A 111 3.71 6.63 2.66
C LEU A 111 4.06 8.00 2.12
N HIS A 112 3.33 9.04 2.54
CA HIS A 112 3.65 10.42 2.18
C HIS A 112 5.00 10.84 2.77
N CYS A 113 5.29 10.54 4.05
CA CYS A 113 6.59 10.84 4.66
C CYS A 113 7.76 10.20 3.89
N ILE A 114 7.60 8.97 3.41
CA ILE A 114 8.62 8.28 2.59
C ILE A 114 8.75 8.97 1.23
N GLU A 115 7.64 9.26 0.58
CA GLU A 115 7.60 9.85 -0.76
C GLU A 115 8.25 11.25 -0.82
N GLN A 116 8.14 12.04 0.25
CA GLN A 116 8.80 13.35 0.38
C GLN A 116 10.33 13.29 0.28
N ARG A 117 10.94 12.10 0.42
CA ARG A 117 12.39 11.87 0.21
C ARG A 117 12.68 10.95 -0.97
N SER A 118 11.78 10.88 -1.95
CA SER A 118 11.88 9.97 -3.09
C SER A 118 13.15 10.17 -3.94
N ASP A 119 13.72 11.37 -3.97
CA ASP A 119 15.02 11.64 -4.63
C ASP A 119 16.17 10.84 -3.99
N THR A 120 16.09 10.56 -2.68
CA THR A 120 17.09 9.79 -1.94
C THR A 120 16.72 8.30 -1.89
N ASN A 121 15.51 7.99 -1.43
CA ASN A 121 15.11 6.60 -1.19
C ASN A 121 14.57 5.88 -2.45
N GLN A 122 14.36 6.59 -3.55
CA GLN A 122 13.90 6.08 -4.86
C GLN A 122 12.46 5.55 -4.87
N MET A 123 11.65 5.93 -3.88
CA MET A 123 10.25 5.51 -3.72
C MET A 123 9.29 6.69 -3.92
N THR A 124 9.01 7.03 -5.17
CA THR A 124 7.95 7.99 -5.54
C THR A 124 6.56 7.46 -5.18
N ALA A 125 5.54 8.33 -5.18
CA ALA A 125 4.14 7.94 -4.93
C ALA A 125 3.72 6.76 -5.82
N PHE A 126 4.11 6.78 -7.10
CA PHE A 126 3.86 5.69 -8.04
C PHE A 126 4.57 4.39 -7.64
N ASN A 127 5.85 4.45 -7.27
CA ASN A 127 6.61 3.26 -6.88
C ASN A 127 6.04 2.62 -5.60
N LEU A 128 5.63 3.44 -4.63
CA LEU A 128 4.97 2.98 -3.41
C LEU A 128 3.61 2.35 -3.72
N ALA A 129 2.79 3.00 -4.56
CA ALA A 129 1.49 2.47 -4.97
C ALA A 129 1.62 1.08 -5.61
N VAL A 130 2.58 0.88 -6.51
CA VAL A 130 2.82 -0.44 -7.14
C VAL A 130 3.18 -1.51 -6.10
N CYS A 131 3.98 -1.17 -5.10
CA CYS A 131 4.44 -2.14 -4.10
C CYS A 131 3.38 -2.51 -3.05
N ILE A 132 2.46 -1.59 -2.75
CA ILE A 132 1.54 -1.70 -1.61
C ILE A 132 0.11 -2.02 -2.05
N ALA A 133 -0.33 -1.54 -3.21
CA ALA A 133 -1.71 -1.71 -3.65
C ALA A 133 -2.21 -3.17 -3.68
N PRO A 134 -1.41 -4.20 -4.06
CA PRO A 134 -1.84 -5.60 -3.96
C PRO A 134 -2.16 -6.06 -2.54
N SER A 135 -1.62 -5.37 -1.53
CA SER A 135 -1.89 -5.61 -0.12
C SER A 135 -3.04 -4.76 0.43
N LEU A 136 -3.62 -3.85 -0.36
CA LEU A 136 -4.72 -2.98 0.08
C LEU A 136 -6.08 -3.34 -0.53
N LEU A 137 -6.09 -3.86 -1.76
CA LEU A 137 -7.30 -4.19 -2.49
C LEU A 137 -7.06 -5.40 -3.41
N TRP A 138 -7.91 -6.42 -3.30
CA TRP A 138 -7.91 -7.58 -4.17
C TRP A 138 -9.33 -8.16 -4.27
N LEU A 139 -9.58 -8.94 -5.32
CA LEU A 139 -10.84 -9.67 -5.48
C LEU A 139 -10.78 -10.99 -4.70
N PRO A 140 -11.85 -11.40 -3.99
CA PRO A 140 -11.86 -12.66 -3.24
C PRO A 140 -11.80 -13.89 -4.14
N ASN A 141 -12.24 -13.75 -5.41
CA ASN A 141 -12.46 -14.87 -6.34
C ASN A 141 -11.31 -15.07 -7.35
N LEU A 142 -10.15 -14.42 -7.13
CA LEU A 142 -9.00 -14.46 -8.03
C LEU A 142 -7.70 -14.79 -7.28
N SER A 143 -7.76 -15.63 -6.25
CA SER A 143 -6.57 -16.24 -5.65
C SER A 143 -5.90 -17.28 -6.56
N SER A 144 -5.82 -17.00 -7.87
CA SER A 144 -4.92 -17.68 -8.82
C SER A 144 -3.76 -16.72 -9.16
N PRO A 145 -2.54 -17.24 -9.44
CA PRO A 145 -1.35 -16.43 -9.77
C PRO A 145 -1.51 -15.49 -10.98
N GLU A 146 -2.59 -15.61 -11.74
CA GLU A 146 -2.82 -14.88 -12.99
C GLU A 146 -3.32 -13.44 -12.76
N ALA A 147 -3.92 -13.16 -11.60
CA ALA A 147 -4.54 -11.86 -11.29
C ALA A 147 -3.55 -10.79 -10.81
N GLU A 148 -2.38 -11.16 -10.27
CA GLU A 148 -1.32 -10.22 -9.89
C GLU A 148 -0.83 -9.37 -11.07
N GLY A 149 -0.93 -9.92 -12.29
CA GLY A 149 -0.58 -9.23 -13.52
C GLY A 149 -1.57 -8.15 -13.94
N GLU A 150 -2.86 -8.27 -13.62
CA GLU A 150 -3.89 -7.40 -14.20
C GLU A 150 -4.01 -6.04 -13.50
N PHE A 151 -3.85 -6.00 -12.17
CA PHE A 151 -3.80 -4.76 -11.41
C PHE A 151 -2.55 -3.93 -11.74
N THR A 152 -1.39 -4.59 -11.76
CA THR A 152 -0.11 -3.97 -12.14
C THR A 152 -0.14 -3.44 -13.57
N ARG A 153 -0.82 -4.17 -14.48
CA ARG A 153 -1.07 -3.71 -15.85
C ARG A 153 -1.92 -2.43 -15.87
N LYS A 154 -3.07 -2.35 -15.19
CA LYS A 154 -3.93 -1.14 -15.21
C LYS A 154 -3.26 0.10 -14.60
N VAL A 155 -2.48 -0.07 -13.52
CA VAL A 155 -1.67 1.02 -12.94
C VAL A 155 -0.59 1.48 -13.92
N THR A 156 0.06 0.55 -14.63
CA THR A 156 1.05 0.87 -15.66
C THR A 156 0.43 1.52 -16.90
N PHE A 157 -0.77 1.09 -17.32
CA PHE A 157 -1.54 1.71 -18.42
C PHE A 157 -1.92 3.16 -18.11
N SER A 158 -2.23 3.48 -16.85
CA SER A 158 -2.51 4.85 -16.43
C SER A 158 -1.30 5.78 -16.56
N LYS A 159 -0.07 5.24 -16.45
CA LYS A 159 1.17 6.00 -16.69
C LYS A 159 1.36 6.35 -18.18
N LYS A 160 1.00 5.45 -19.10
CA LYS A 160 1.03 5.73 -20.55
C LYS A 160 0.07 6.86 -20.95
N LYS A 161 -1.08 6.97 -20.29
CA LYS A 161 -2.10 7.99 -20.58
C LYS A 161 -1.75 9.37 -19.99
N GLN A 162 -0.96 9.43 -18.91
CA GLN A 162 -0.48 10.71 -18.35
C GLN A 162 0.73 11.27 -19.10
N ASN A 163 1.63 10.41 -19.62
CA ASN A 163 2.78 10.86 -20.42
C ASN A 163 2.43 11.38 -21.83
N THR A 164 1.21 11.15 -22.34
CA THR A 164 0.78 11.64 -23.66
C THR A 164 0.12 13.03 -23.61
N VAL A 165 -0.13 13.57 -22.41
CA VAL A 165 -0.79 14.87 -22.22
C VAL A 165 0.21 16.01 -21.99
N CYS A 166 1.48 15.68 -21.72
CA CYS A 166 2.54 16.69 -21.51
C CYS A 166 3.36 17.02 -22.77
N ASP A 167 3.08 16.38 -23.92
CA ASP A 167 3.84 16.55 -25.18
C ASP A 167 2.99 17.12 -26.34
N ASN A 168 1.83 17.73 -26.07
CA ASN A 168 1.04 18.47 -27.09
C ASN A 168 0.63 19.85 -26.60
#